data_AF-A0A9E5APR0-F1
#
_entry.id   AF-A0A9E5APR0-F1
#
_cell.length_a   1.000
_cell.length_b   1.000
_cell.length_c   1.000
_cell.angle_alpha   90.00
_cell.angle_beta   90.00
_cell.angle_gamma   90.00
#
_symmetry.space_group_name_H-M   'P 1'
#
loop_
_entity.id
_entity.type
_entity.pdbx_description
1 polymer ?
#
loop_
_entity_poly.entity_id
_entity_poly.type
_entity_poly.pdbx_seq_one_letter_code
_entity_poly.pdbx_strand_id
1 'polypeptide(L)'
;MRHLALLPLFTLVAIAAIAAPAEVPAPPIRVEKVFLPGGEINDRLLLQEITTKTEALVKSGRTVKATNLMEQLNRKSCKIKLPKPSSQRLEPEVLAAKTRAGVLVVSGFYKCTRCPNWHTSAASGFMLTADGVFTTSYHVVDNAQNE
;
A
#
# COMPACT_ATOMS: atom_id res chain seq x y z
N MET A 1 -62.51 -38.29 -17.15
CA MET A 1 -61.64 -37.84 -16.04
C MET A 1 -60.26 -38.46 -16.21
N ARG A 2 -59.28 -37.72 -16.74
CA ARG A 2 -57.86 -38.07 -16.74
C ARG A 2 -57.11 -36.78 -16.39
N HIS A 3 -56.63 -36.67 -15.15
CA HIS A 3 -55.76 -35.57 -14.74
C HIS A 3 -54.33 -35.95 -15.09
N LEU A 4 -53.73 -35.23 -16.05
CA LEU A 4 -52.31 -35.29 -16.38
C LEU A 4 -51.61 -34.25 -15.49
N ALA A 5 -50.82 -34.70 -14.52
CA ALA A 5 -50.01 -33.83 -13.68
C ALA A 5 -48.73 -33.43 -14.43
N LEU A 6 -48.56 -32.14 -14.73
CA LEU A 6 -47.28 -31.58 -15.17
C LEU A 6 -46.36 -31.41 -13.96
N LEU A 7 -45.22 -32.11 -13.95
CA LEU A 7 -44.11 -31.81 -13.05
C LEU A 7 -43.28 -30.63 -13.61
N PRO A 8 -42.80 -29.69 -12.76
CA PRO A 8 -41.93 -28.62 -13.21
C PRO A 8 -40.49 -29.13 -13.34
N LEU A 9 -39.90 -28.90 -14.50
CA LEU A 9 -38.50 -29.19 -14.80
C LEU A 9 -37.62 -28.13 -14.13
N PHE A 10 -37.04 -28.43 -12.96
CA PHE A 10 -36.03 -27.58 -12.33
C PHE A 10 -34.68 -27.78 -13.04
N THR A 11 -34.31 -26.85 -13.91
CA THR A 11 -32.96 -26.76 -14.47
C THR A 11 -31.98 -26.24 -13.40
N LEU A 12 -31.13 -27.12 -12.87
CA LEU A 12 -29.95 -26.73 -12.10
C LEU A 12 -28.96 -25.99 -13.02
N VAL A 13 -28.74 -24.69 -12.78
CA VAL A 13 -27.60 -23.96 -13.35
C VAL A 13 -26.45 -24.08 -12.34
N ALA A 14 -25.46 -24.90 -12.67
CA ALA A 14 -24.22 -24.98 -11.91
C ALA A 14 -23.35 -23.75 -12.24
N ILE A 15 -23.25 -22.79 -11.32
CA ILE A 15 -22.30 -21.68 -11.40
C ILE A 15 -20.93 -22.23 -10.99
N ALA A 16 -20.08 -22.55 -11.96
CA ALA A 16 -18.68 -22.84 -11.69
C ALA A 16 -17.97 -21.52 -11.34
N ALA A 17 -17.58 -21.36 -10.08
CA ALA A 17 -16.72 -20.28 -9.64
C ALA A 17 -15.32 -20.49 -10.25
N ILE A 18 -14.98 -19.69 -11.26
CA ILE A 18 -13.60 -19.60 -11.75
C ILE A 18 -12.81 -18.84 -10.70
N ALA A 19 -12.06 -19.57 -9.87
CA ALA A 19 -11.09 -18.97 -8.98
C ALA A 19 -10.00 -18.32 -9.84
N ALA A 20 -9.90 -16.99 -9.81
CA ALA A 20 -8.76 -16.29 -10.39
C ALA A 20 -7.47 -16.80 -9.73
N PRO A 21 -6.41 -17.08 -10.51
CA PRO A 21 -5.14 -17.50 -9.94
C PRO A 21 -4.63 -16.39 -9.01
N ALA A 22 -4.22 -16.78 -7.81
CA ALA A 22 -3.57 -15.87 -6.87
C ALA A 22 -2.34 -15.26 -7.55
N GLU A 23 -2.33 -13.94 -7.74
CA GLU A 23 -1.15 -13.24 -8.22
C GLU A 23 0.00 -13.51 -7.26
N VAL A 24 1.07 -14.15 -7.75
CA VAL A 24 2.31 -14.27 -6.99
C VAL A 24 2.79 -12.85 -6.70
N PRO A 25 2.91 -12.43 -5.43
CA PRO A 25 3.34 -11.08 -5.12
C PRO A 25 4.72 -10.87 -5.74
N ALA A 26 4.85 -9.81 -6.53
CA ALA A 26 6.14 -9.44 -7.10
C ALA A 26 7.19 -9.34 -5.98
N PRO A 27 8.46 -9.68 -6.28
CA PRO A 27 9.51 -9.57 -5.28
C PRO A 27 9.51 -8.16 -4.68
N PRO A 28 9.74 -8.04 -3.36
CA PRO A 28 9.70 -6.75 -2.70
C PRO A 28 10.73 -5.83 -3.33
N ILE A 29 10.30 -4.62 -3.70
CA ILE A 29 11.19 -3.59 -4.19
C ILE A 29 12.13 -3.21 -3.05
N ARG A 30 13.41 -3.55 -3.19
CA ARG A 30 14.43 -3.19 -2.23
C ARG A 30 15.06 -1.87 -2.62
N VAL A 31 15.30 -1.06 -1.61
CA VAL A 31 16.09 0.16 -1.69
C VAL A 31 17.54 -0.25 -1.41
N GLU A 32 18.42 -0.06 -2.39
CA GLU A 32 19.83 -0.45 -2.34
C GLU A 32 20.72 0.78 -2.21
N LYS A 33 21.84 0.66 -1.50
CA LYS A 33 22.90 1.70 -1.43
C LYS A 33 22.46 3.03 -0.80
N VAL A 34 21.46 3.02 0.07
CA VAL A 34 21.02 4.22 0.82
C VAL A 34 21.74 4.43 2.13
N PHE A 35 22.50 3.44 2.60
CA PHE A 35 23.26 3.56 3.83
C PHE A 35 24.67 4.07 3.54
N LEU A 36 25.11 5.06 4.32
CA LEU A 36 26.51 5.47 4.39
C LEU A 36 27.34 4.40 5.12
N PRO A 37 28.68 4.43 5.01
CA PRO A 37 29.54 3.46 5.71
C PRO A 37 29.32 3.38 7.23
N GLY A 38 28.85 4.46 7.87
CA GLY A 38 28.51 4.49 9.30
C GLY A 38 27.11 3.96 9.64
N GLY A 39 26.34 3.51 8.64
CA GLY A 39 24.97 3.02 8.81
C GLY A 39 23.89 4.12 8.82
N GLU A 40 24.28 5.38 8.61
CA GLU A 40 23.33 6.49 8.46
C GLU A 40 22.60 6.42 7.12
N ILE A 41 21.38 6.94 7.09
CA ILE A 41 20.59 7.02 5.87
C ILE A 41 21.05 8.25 5.07
N ASN A 42 21.38 8.03 3.80
CA ASN A 42 21.61 9.08 2.83
C ASN A 42 20.28 9.46 2.19
N ASP A 43 19.62 10.47 2.75
CA ASP A 43 18.29 10.93 2.32
C ASP A 43 18.23 11.27 0.82
N ARG A 44 19.32 11.81 0.25
CA ARG A 44 19.37 12.13 -1.18
C ARG A 44 19.30 10.87 -2.03
N LEU A 45 20.12 9.86 -1.72
CA LEU A 45 20.12 8.59 -2.45
C LEU A 45 18.80 7.84 -2.26
N LEU A 46 18.23 7.89 -1.06
CA LEU A 46 16.94 7.31 -0.76
C LEU A 46 15.83 7.92 -1.62
N LEU A 47 15.73 9.24 -1.67
CA LEU A 47 14.74 9.93 -2.50
C LEU A 47 14.96 9.68 -4.00
N GLN A 48 16.21 9.61 -4.45
CA GLN A 48 16.54 9.26 -5.84
C GLN A 48 16.08 7.85 -6.18
N GLU A 49 16.35 6.86 -5.34
CA GLU A 49 15.87 5.50 -5.57
C GLU A 49 14.35 5.38 -5.54
N ILE A 50 13.69 6.05 -4.59
CA ILE A 50 12.21 6.08 -4.53
C ILE A 50 11.66 6.68 -5.82
N THR A 51 12.25 7.79 -6.31
CA THR A 51 11.83 8.43 -7.57
C THR A 51 11.98 7.46 -8.74
N THR A 52 13.15 6.85 -8.93
CA THR A 52 13.43 5.94 -10.05
C THR A 52 12.53 4.70 -10.03
N LYS A 53 12.35 4.08 -8.86
CA LYS A 53 11.54 2.86 -8.73
C LYS A 53 10.05 3.17 -8.88
N THR A 54 9.59 4.31 -8.39
CA THR A 54 8.19 4.75 -8.58
C THR A 54 7.90 5.07 -10.04
N GLU A 55 8.82 5.74 -10.74
CA GLU A 55 8.67 6.01 -12.17
C GLU A 55 8.56 4.70 -12.98
N ALA A 56 9.35 3.69 -12.64
CA ALA A 56 9.24 2.37 -13.26
C ALA A 56 7.89 1.69 -12.98
N LEU A 57 7.38 1.77 -11.74
CA LEU A 57 6.06 1.25 -11.38
C LEU A 57 4.93 1.92 -12.16
N VAL A 58 4.94 3.25 -12.23
CA VAL A 58 3.95 4.04 -12.99
C VAL A 58 4.00 3.66 -14.47
N LYS A 59 5.19 3.60 -15.09
CA LYS A 59 5.37 3.19 -16.49
C LYS A 59 4.88 1.77 -16.76
N SER A 60 4.98 0.87 -15.77
CA SER A 60 4.49 -0.51 -15.89
C SER A 60 2.98 -0.67 -15.69
N GLY A 61 2.26 0.40 -15.34
CA GLY A 61 0.82 0.35 -15.07
C GLY A 61 0.45 -0.40 -13.78
N ARG A 62 1.40 -0.57 -12.86
CA ARG A 62 1.24 -1.35 -11.61
C ARG A 62 0.96 -0.46 -10.39
N THR A 63 0.38 0.72 -10.60
CA THR A 63 0.04 1.68 -9.54
C THR A 63 -1.45 1.97 -9.51
N VAL A 64 -1.93 2.38 -8.33
CA VAL A 64 -3.23 3.02 -8.16
C VAL A 64 -3.01 4.52 -8.28
N LYS A 65 -3.86 5.21 -9.03
CA LYS A 65 -3.80 6.68 -9.16
C LYS A 65 -4.02 7.36 -7.82
N ALA A 66 -3.25 8.42 -7.55
CA ALA A 66 -3.40 9.22 -6.34
C ALA A 66 -4.83 9.75 -6.16
N THR A 67 -5.52 10.12 -7.24
CA THR A 67 -6.94 10.54 -7.21
C THR A 67 -7.85 9.50 -6.57
N ASN A 68 -7.66 8.23 -6.90
CA ASN A 68 -8.46 7.12 -6.35
C ASN A 68 -8.12 6.87 -4.87
N LEU A 69 -6.87 7.14 -4.46
CA LEU A 69 -6.48 7.06 -3.06
C LEU A 69 -7.10 8.22 -2.26
N MET A 70 -7.14 9.43 -2.81
CA MET A 70 -7.73 10.61 -2.17
C MET A 70 -9.23 10.46 -1.94
N GLU A 71 -9.97 9.73 -2.79
CA GLU A 71 -11.38 9.40 -2.53
C GLU A 71 -11.59 8.73 -1.17
N GLN A 72 -10.59 7.98 -0.68
CA GLN A 72 -10.64 7.31 0.62
C GLN A 72 -10.57 8.28 1.80
N LEU A 73 -10.10 9.52 1.61
CA LEU A 73 -10.03 10.54 2.67
C LEU A 73 -11.41 10.97 3.18
N ASN A 74 -12.45 10.75 2.38
CA ASN A 74 -13.84 10.97 2.78
C ASN A 74 -14.35 9.89 3.75
N ARG A 75 -13.69 8.72 3.82
CA ARG A 75 -14.07 7.63 4.73
C ARG A 75 -13.67 7.98 6.15
N LYS A 76 -14.65 7.98 7.07
CA LYS A 76 -14.42 8.26 8.50
C LYS A 76 -14.13 7.01 9.33
N SER A 77 -14.39 5.82 8.78
CA SER A 77 -14.11 4.55 9.46
C SER A 77 -13.82 3.42 8.48
N CYS A 78 -13.15 2.39 8.97
CA CYS A 78 -12.96 1.12 8.27
C CYS A 78 -12.92 -0.03 9.28
N LYS A 79 -13.23 -1.25 8.82
CA LYS A 79 -13.06 -2.46 9.62
C LYS A 79 -11.67 -3.03 9.34
N ILE A 80 -10.81 -3.03 10.35
CA ILE A 80 -9.48 -3.64 10.30
C ILE A 80 -9.29 -4.53 11.52
N LYS A 81 -8.62 -5.67 11.34
CA LYS A 81 -8.23 -6.55 12.44
C LYS A 81 -6.82 -6.18 12.88
N LEU A 82 -6.71 -5.47 14.00
CA LEU A 82 -5.42 -5.10 14.56
C LEU A 82 -4.79 -6.27 15.34
N PRO A 83 -3.45 -6.39 15.35
CA PRO A 83 -2.75 -7.31 16.24
C PRO A 83 -2.99 -6.91 17.70
N LYS A 84 -2.96 -7.89 18.61
CA LYS A 84 -3.07 -7.60 20.05
C LYS A 84 -1.86 -6.79 20.50
N PRO A 85 -2.06 -5.67 21.23
CA PRO A 85 -0.95 -4.90 21.77
C PRO A 85 -0.17 -5.72 22.80
N SER A 86 1.14 -5.49 22.87
CA SER A 86 1.98 -6.04 23.94
C SER A 86 1.67 -5.36 25.26
N SER A 87 1.51 -6.14 26.34
CA SER A 87 1.41 -5.63 27.71
C SER A 87 2.77 -5.45 28.39
N GLN A 88 3.85 -5.97 27.79
CA GLN A 88 5.21 -5.81 28.30
C GLN A 88 5.67 -4.35 28.12
N ARG A 89 6.04 -3.71 29.23
CA ARG A 89 6.77 -2.45 29.21
C ARG A 89 8.20 -2.69 28.75
N LEU A 90 8.67 -1.88 27.80
CA LEU A 90 10.03 -1.93 27.28
C LEU A 90 10.74 -0.62 27.60
N GLU A 91 12.05 -0.69 27.78
CA GLU A 91 12.89 0.50 27.81
C GLU A 91 12.83 1.24 26.46
N PRO A 92 12.92 2.58 26.44
CA PRO A 92 12.76 3.37 25.21
C PRO A 92 13.65 2.93 24.05
N GLU A 93 14.91 2.57 24.34
CA GLU A 93 15.88 2.14 23.31
C GLU A 93 15.48 0.80 22.68
N VAL A 94 15.05 -0.16 23.51
CA VAL A 94 14.56 -1.47 23.06
C VAL A 94 13.27 -1.30 22.27
N LEU A 95 12.37 -0.43 22.73
CA LEU A 95 11.13 -0.11 22.03
C LEU A 95 11.43 0.48 20.65
N ALA A 96 12.28 1.50 20.57
CA ALA A 96 12.65 2.15 19.31
C ALA A 96 13.33 1.18 18.34
N ALA A 97 14.26 0.36 18.80
CA ALA A 97 14.90 -0.66 17.98
C ALA A 97 13.88 -1.68 17.43
N LYS A 98 12.95 -2.13 18.28
CA LYS A 98 11.91 -3.11 17.91
C LYS A 98 10.88 -2.54 16.94
N THR A 99 10.47 -1.30 17.09
CA THR A 99 9.40 -0.69 16.29
C THR A 99 9.88 -0.05 15.00
N ARG A 100 11.18 0.27 14.87
CA ARG A 100 11.77 0.90 13.69
C ARG A 100 11.45 0.16 12.38
N ALA A 101 11.40 -1.17 12.40
CA ALA A 101 11.09 -1.97 11.22
C ALA A 101 9.66 -1.76 10.68
N GLY A 102 8.74 -1.24 11.51
CA GLY A 102 7.37 -0.88 11.11
C GLY A 102 7.21 0.56 10.65
N VAL A 103 8.28 1.36 10.64
CA VAL A 103 8.24 2.75 10.18
C VAL A 103 8.48 2.79 8.66
N LEU A 104 7.63 3.53 7.96
CA LEU A 104 7.64 3.64 6.50
C LEU A 104 8.05 5.04 6.07
N VAL A 105 8.69 5.10 4.91
CA VAL A 105 8.79 6.34 4.11
C VAL A 105 7.59 6.36 3.17
N VAL A 106 6.74 7.38 3.33
CA VAL A 106 5.57 7.61 2.47
C VAL A 106 5.90 8.77 1.55
N SER A 107 5.89 8.53 0.24
CA SER A 107 6.35 9.49 -0.76
C SER A 107 5.23 9.84 -1.73
N GLY A 108 5.00 11.14 -1.93
CA GLY A 108 4.19 11.64 -3.03
C GLY A 108 5.04 11.76 -4.29
N PHE A 109 4.62 11.16 -5.40
CA PHE A 109 5.31 11.23 -6.69
C PHE A 109 4.59 12.21 -7.61
N TYR A 110 5.27 13.24 -8.10
CA TYR A 110 4.61 14.32 -8.83
C TYR A 110 5.50 14.88 -9.94
N LYS A 111 4.85 15.48 -10.95
CA LYS A 111 5.56 16.20 -12.02
C LYS A 111 5.94 17.59 -11.54
N CYS A 112 7.22 17.94 -11.62
CA CYS A 112 7.67 19.26 -11.23
C CYS A 112 7.13 20.32 -12.20
N THR A 113 6.65 21.45 -11.66
CA THR A 113 6.16 22.59 -12.47
C THR A 113 7.30 23.51 -12.92
N ARG A 114 8.53 23.29 -12.43
CA ARG A 114 9.71 24.14 -12.69
C ARG A 114 10.81 23.44 -13.49
N CYS A 115 10.69 22.14 -13.75
CA CYS A 115 11.65 21.39 -14.55
C CYS A 115 10.95 20.18 -15.21
N PRO A 116 11.55 19.54 -16.23
CA PRO A 116 10.91 18.43 -16.92
C PRO A 116 10.96 17.11 -16.13
N ASN A 117 11.43 17.10 -14.88
CA ASN A 117 11.66 15.87 -14.12
C ASN A 117 10.47 15.51 -13.22
N TRP A 118 10.36 14.22 -12.91
CA TRP A 118 9.51 13.71 -11.84
C TRP A 118 10.24 13.78 -10.51
N HIS A 119 9.53 14.14 -9.45
CA HIS A 119 10.08 14.36 -8.12
C HIS A 119 9.27 13.57 -7.09
N THR A 120 9.91 13.29 -5.96
CA THR A 120 9.28 12.69 -4.79
C THR A 120 9.37 13.59 -3.57
N SER A 121 8.30 13.67 -2.80
CA SER A 121 8.34 14.14 -1.41
C SER A 121 8.60 12.98 -0.45
N ALA A 122 8.88 13.26 0.82
CA ALA A 122 8.93 12.23 1.84
C ALA A 122 8.19 12.69 3.10
N ALA A 123 7.46 11.74 3.66
CA ALA A 123 6.80 11.79 4.95
C ALA A 123 6.94 10.40 5.61
N SER A 124 6.37 10.26 6.80
CA SER A 124 6.41 9.00 7.56
C SER A 124 5.05 8.32 7.60
N GLY A 125 5.08 7.00 7.77
CA GLY A 125 3.93 6.19 8.11
C GLY A 125 4.32 5.05 9.04
N PHE A 126 3.33 4.34 9.58
CA PHE A 126 3.55 3.22 10.49
C PHE A 126 2.66 2.06 10.11
N MET A 127 3.25 0.87 10.01
CA MET A 127 2.53 -0.36 9.72
C MET A 127 1.60 -0.73 10.87
N LEU A 128 0.36 -1.09 10.55
CA LEU A 128 -0.66 -1.55 11.50
C LEU A 128 -0.83 -3.07 11.44
N THR A 129 -0.66 -3.68 10.25
CA THR A 129 -0.88 -5.11 10.02
C THR A 129 0.20 -5.71 9.11
N ALA A 130 0.44 -7.02 9.22
CA ALA A 130 1.48 -7.71 8.45
C ALA A 130 1.18 -7.81 6.95
N ASP A 131 -0.09 -7.68 6.56
CA ASP A 131 -0.56 -7.70 5.17
C ASP A 131 -0.55 -6.31 4.50
N GLY A 132 -0.02 -5.28 5.16
CA GLY A 132 0.31 -4.01 4.52
C GLY A 132 -0.62 -2.84 4.81
N VAL A 133 -1.55 -2.94 5.77
CA VAL A 133 -2.30 -1.77 6.24
C VAL A 133 -1.38 -0.91 7.09
N PHE A 134 -1.22 0.36 6.72
CA PHE A 134 -0.43 1.34 7.46
C PHE A 134 -1.22 2.64 7.68
N THR A 135 -0.72 3.50 8.56
CA THR A 135 -1.27 4.83 8.81
C THR A 135 -0.25 5.94 8.50
N THR A 136 -0.75 7.08 8.05
CA THR A 136 0.01 8.33 7.91
C THR A 136 -0.92 9.52 8.18
N SER A 137 -0.39 10.74 8.12
CA SER A 137 -1.17 11.96 8.31
C SER A 137 -2.04 12.27 7.08
N TYR A 138 -3.23 12.86 7.29
CA TYR A 138 -4.15 13.23 6.21
C TYR A 138 -3.48 14.08 5.10
N HIS A 139 -2.75 15.13 5.50
CA HIS A 139 -2.08 16.06 4.57
C HIS A 139 -0.94 15.43 3.75
N VAL A 140 -0.46 14.24 4.14
CA VAL A 140 0.53 13.50 3.35
C VAL A 140 -0.11 12.92 2.09
N VAL A 141 -1.39 12.55 2.18
CA VAL A 141 -2.17 11.94 1.09
C VAL A 141 -2.96 12.99 0.31
N ASP A 142 -3.47 14.03 0.97
CA ASP A 142 -4.28 15.10 0.36
C ASP A 142 -3.44 16.04 -0.50
N ASN A 143 -3.03 15.56 -1.68
CA ASN A 143 -2.21 16.29 -2.63
C ASN A 143 -2.57 15.86 -4.06
N ALA A 144 -3.35 16.71 -4.73
CA ALA A 144 -3.85 16.44 -6.08
C ALA A 144 -2.79 16.56 -7.18
N GLN A 145 -1.58 17.02 -6.86
CA GLN A 145 -0.47 17.06 -7.80
C GLN A 145 0.30 15.73 -7.88
N ASN A 146 0.04 14.81 -6.94
CA ASN A 146 0.61 13.47 -6.98
C ASN A 146 -0.06 12.60 -8.05
N GLU A 147 0.70 11.63 -8.56
CA GLU A 147 0.31 10.65 -9.59
C GLU A 147 -0.06 9.29 -8.99
#